data_AF-A0A9X6ZYU7-F1
#
_entry.id   AF-A0A9X6ZYU7-F1
#
_cell.length_a   1.000
_cell.length_b   1.000
_cell.length_c   1.000
_cell.angle_alpha   90.00
_cell.angle_beta   90.00
_cell.angle_gamma   90.00
#
_symmetry.space_group_name_H-M   'P 1'
#
loop_
_entity.id
_entity.type
_entity.pdbx_description
1 polymer ?
#
loop_
_entity_poly.entity_id
_entity_poly.type
_entity_poly.pdbx_seq_one_letter_code
_entity_poly.pdbx_strand_id
1 'polypeptide(L)'
;MAINLDCGLINNFRNKVNEKKFFQEMFRNVNGKNHWNVICSSMDWISVVADGLPVIDLKKPKGVGYDHLETLSLMQYIITVDILAEAIIQLFRVIDRGKPYPLSKSNEIFKQSKLSDDAYFKHLRAVFSTHPVNLNSVDGVKKEDGEKFFASWVARNMLGNDFYVVLYSNDPEKDKVNPLGINIKDINLYAEKRYNLLETLIEKVEQLNTEHINSKKVSIITSVTEPIKQLKILLEENEKRFGKNYGYANGLHYLYSLLMVDTSPIVNDFNKTIINEYRDFLITLIPEIKDGLQDMTIKKSNWKTPFQFGYEFEKIYMYFENEVHPVGKYYYNELVERGSLPSVAATCEDIGLKQLVLDAYLYKESTRLGRAVSFKEL
;
A
#
# COMPACT_ATOMS: atom_id res chain seq x y z
N MET A 1 10.55 -28.85 -16.14
CA MET A 1 9.31 -28.95 -15.34
C MET A 1 8.80 -27.54 -15.08
N ALA A 2 7.49 -27.32 -15.07
CA ALA A 2 6.94 -26.01 -14.69
C ALA A 2 7.23 -25.76 -13.20
N ILE A 3 7.71 -24.56 -12.89
CA ILE A 3 7.88 -24.08 -11.51
C ILE A 3 6.52 -24.04 -10.81
N ASN A 4 6.51 -24.32 -9.51
CA ASN A 4 5.33 -24.14 -8.68
C ASN A 4 5.68 -23.14 -7.57
N LEU A 5 5.24 -21.89 -7.74
CA LEU A 5 5.37 -20.86 -6.71
C LEU A 5 4.12 -20.90 -5.83
N ASP A 6 4.30 -20.87 -4.51
CA ASP A 6 3.16 -20.79 -3.59
C ASP A 6 2.49 -19.41 -3.69
N CYS A 7 1.34 -19.31 -4.37
CA CYS A 7 0.57 -18.07 -4.48
C CYS A 7 0.11 -17.53 -3.08
N GLY A 8 0.11 -18.37 -2.04
CA GLY A 8 -0.15 -17.94 -0.66
C GLY A 8 0.89 -16.96 -0.13
N LEU A 9 2.16 -17.09 -0.52
CA LEU A 9 3.25 -16.28 0.03
C LEU A 9 3.12 -14.79 -0.34
N ILE A 10 2.83 -14.45 -1.61
CA ILE A 10 2.59 -13.06 -2.01
C ILE A 10 1.36 -12.46 -1.33
N ASN A 11 0.30 -13.25 -1.13
CA ASN A 11 -0.89 -12.81 -0.40
C ASN A 11 -0.57 -12.52 1.06
N ASN A 12 0.24 -13.37 1.71
CA ASN A 12 0.70 -13.16 3.08
C ASN A 12 1.54 -11.88 3.20
N PHE A 13 2.45 -11.64 2.25
CA PHE A 13 3.22 -10.40 2.21
C PHE A 13 2.33 -9.17 2.04
N ARG A 14 1.38 -9.20 1.08
CA ARG A 14 0.43 -8.11 0.85
C ARG A 14 -0.41 -7.83 2.11
N ASN A 15 -0.90 -8.86 2.78
CA ASN A 15 -1.66 -8.73 4.01
C ASN A 15 -0.82 -8.09 5.13
N LYS A 16 0.43 -8.54 5.31
CA LYS A 16 1.35 -8.00 6.31
C LYS A 16 1.66 -6.51 6.08
N VAL A 17 1.94 -6.12 4.84
CA VAL A 17 2.17 -4.72 4.44
C VAL A 17 0.95 -3.83 4.72
N ASN A 18 -0.25 -4.36 4.53
CA ASN A 18 -1.51 -3.61 4.68
C ASN A 18 -2.14 -3.69 6.09
N GLU A 19 -1.56 -4.49 6.99
CA GLU A 19 -2.07 -4.73 8.34
C GLU A 19 -2.14 -3.43 9.15
N LYS A 20 -1.10 -2.59 9.05
CA LYS A 20 -1.01 -1.30 9.74
C LYS A 20 -1.07 -0.17 8.72
N LYS A 21 -2.15 0.62 8.73
CA LYS A 21 -2.35 1.73 7.77
C LYS A 21 -1.23 2.77 7.77
N PHE A 22 -0.58 2.98 8.92
CA PHE A 22 0.55 3.90 9.01
C PHE A 22 1.81 3.43 8.26
N PHE A 23 1.92 2.12 7.93
CA PHE A 23 3.05 1.60 7.18
C PHE A 23 3.17 2.27 5.80
N GLN A 24 2.04 2.45 5.10
CA GLN A 24 2.00 3.23 3.86
C GLN A 24 2.59 4.64 4.04
N GLU A 25 2.22 5.32 5.13
CA GLU A 25 2.66 6.69 5.38
C GLU A 25 4.17 6.77 5.66
N MET A 26 4.77 5.74 6.25
CA MET A 26 6.23 5.63 6.42
C MET A 26 7.01 5.62 5.10
N PHE A 27 6.35 5.22 3.99
CA PHE A 27 6.95 5.09 2.66
C PHE A 27 6.38 6.07 1.62
N ARG A 28 5.39 6.89 2.00
CA ARG A 28 4.72 7.82 1.10
C ARG A 28 5.64 8.94 0.59
N ASN A 29 6.56 9.42 1.44
CA ASN A 29 7.56 10.41 1.08
C ASN A 29 8.88 10.13 1.79
N VAL A 30 9.80 9.46 1.09
CA VAL A 30 11.16 9.21 1.55
C VAL A 30 12.10 10.05 0.69
N ASN A 31 12.64 11.12 1.26
CA ASN A 31 13.54 12.06 0.57
C ASN A 31 12.97 12.62 -0.75
N GLY A 32 11.69 13.01 -0.75
CA GLY A 32 11.01 13.55 -1.93
C GLY A 32 10.51 12.49 -2.92
N LYS A 33 10.65 11.20 -2.60
CA LYS A 33 10.25 10.08 -3.46
C LYS A 33 9.16 9.24 -2.82
N ASN A 34 8.19 8.83 -3.61
CA ASN A 34 7.12 7.94 -3.17
C ASN A 34 7.57 6.47 -3.28
N HIS A 35 8.08 5.92 -2.18
CA HIS A 35 8.50 4.53 -2.10
C HIS A 35 7.32 3.56 -1.98
N TRP A 36 6.18 4.02 -1.47
CA TRP A 36 4.95 3.23 -1.39
C TRP A 36 4.50 2.73 -2.77
N ASN A 37 4.56 3.59 -3.79
CA ASN A 37 4.23 3.19 -5.16
C ASN A 37 5.14 2.08 -5.70
N VAL A 38 6.41 2.05 -5.31
CA VAL A 38 7.33 0.95 -5.67
C VAL A 38 6.88 -0.34 -5.02
N ILE A 39 6.49 -0.29 -3.73
CA ILE A 39 5.98 -1.46 -3.00
C ILE A 39 4.70 -2.00 -3.67
N CYS A 40 3.72 -1.13 -3.98
CA CYS A 40 2.50 -1.52 -4.67
C CYS A 40 2.79 -2.18 -6.03
N SER A 41 3.57 -1.50 -6.88
CA SER A 41 3.89 -2.00 -8.22
C SER A 41 4.62 -3.34 -8.18
N SER A 42 5.59 -3.49 -7.26
CA SER A 42 6.28 -4.76 -7.07
C SER A 42 5.32 -5.88 -6.63
N MET A 43 4.41 -5.63 -5.68
CA MET A 43 3.43 -6.64 -5.26
C MET A 43 2.52 -7.07 -6.41
N ASP A 44 2.07 -6.13 -7.25
CA ASP A 44 1.20 -6.42 -8.39
C ASP A 44 1.91 -7.28 -9.44
N TRP A 45 3.16 -6.94 -9.79
CA TRP A 45 3.95 -7.75 -10.71
C TRP A 45 4.30 -9.13 -10.15
N ILE A 46 4.59 -9.25 -8.85
CA ILE A 46 4.83 -10.56 -8.23
C ILE A 46 3.56 -11.41 -8.28
N SER A 47 2.38 -10.85 -8.04
CA SER A 47 1.11 -11.59 -8.19
C SER A 47 0.92 -12.10 -9.62
N VAL A 48 1.11 -11.23 -10.62
CA VAL A 48 1.04 -11.63 -12.05
C VAL A 48 2.00 -12.78 -12.36
N VAL A 49 3.23 -12.70 -11.84
CA VAL A 49 4.24 -13.71 -12.09
C VAL A 49 3.94 -15.02 -11.35
N ALA A 50 3.51 -14.97 -10.09
CA ALA A 50 3.17 -16.15 -9.30
C ALA A 50 2.07 -16.99 -9.97
N ASP A 51 1.06 -16.33 -10.52
CA ASP A 51 -0.03 -17.00 -11.25
C ASP A 51 0.36 -17.37 -12.69
N GLY A 52 1.20 -16.56 -13.34
CA GLY A 52 1.56 -16.69 -14.74
C GLY A 52 2.67 -17.71 -15.04
N LEU A 53 3.69 -17.81 -14.18
CA LEU A 53 4.83 -18.73 -14.40
C LEU A 53 4.41 -20.21 -14.52
N PRO A 54 3.54 -20.75 -13.64
CA PRO A 54 3.16 -22.17 -13.69
C PRO A 54 2.42 -22.58 -14.96
N VAL A 55 1.77 -21.63 -15.65
CA VAL A 55 0.95 -21.89 -16.85
C VAL A 55 1.73 -21.78 -18.17
N ILE A 56 2.99 -21.32 -18.14
CA ILE A 56 3.83 -21.25 -19.34
C ILE A 56 4.28 -22.67 -19.73
N ASP A 57 3.84 -23.12 -20.91
CA ASP A 57 4.09 -24.48 -21.40
C ASP A 57 5.50 -24.63 -21.98
N LEU A 58 6.37 -25.31 -21.23
CA LEU A 58 7.70 -25.78 -21.66
C LEU A 58 7.73 -27.29 -21.94
N LYS A 59 6.56 -27.96 -21.89
CA LYS A 59 6.42 -29.44 -21.82
C LYS A 59 5.99 -30.10 -23.13
N LYS A 60 5.93 -29.41 -24.27
CA LYS A 60 5.61 -30.03 -25.57
C LYS A 60 6.85 -30.25 -26.44
N PRO A 61 7.73 -31.22 -26.10
CA PRO A 61 8.86 -31.54 -26.95
C PRO A 61 8.35 -32.17 -28.25
N LYS A 62 8.75 -31.62 -29.40
CA LYS A 62 8.65 -32.31 -30.69
C LYS A 62 9.88 -33.17 -31.00
N GLY A 63 10.88 -33.19 -30.13
CA GLY A 63 12.13 -33.91 -30.30
C GLY A 63 13.36 -33.02 -30.11
N VAL A 64 14.48 -33.42 -30.72
CA VAL A 64 15.75 -32.67 -30.75
C VAL A 64 15.68 -31.60 -31.85
N GLY A 65 16.31 -30.45 -31.63
CA GLY A 65 16.41 -29.39 -32.63
C GLY A 65 15.56 -28.16 -32.33
N TYR A 66 15.23 -27.42 -33.39
CA TYR A 66 14.56 -26.13 -33.33
C TYR A 66 13.03 -26.26 -33.35
N ASP A 67 12.35 -25.49 -32.50
CA ASP A 67 10.92 -25.21 -32.58
C ASP A 67 10.65 -23.75 -32.19
N HIS A 68 9.90 -23.02 -33.03
CA HIS A 68 9.61 -21.60 -32.83
C HIS A 68 8.68 -21.35 -31.64
N LEU A 69 7.73 -22.24 -31.37
CA LEU A 69 6.83 -22.10 -30.22
C LEU A 69 7.59 -22.36 -28.93
N GLU A 70 8.48 -23.37 -28.91
CA GLU A 70 9.34 -23.60 -27.73
C GLU A 70 10.28 -22.42 -27.46
N THR A 71 10.83 -21.82 -28.54
CA THR A 71 11.63 -20.59 -28.42
C THR A 71 10.81 -19.47 -27.77
N LEU A 72 9.60 -19.19 -28.28
CA LEU A 72 8.73 -18.14 -27.74
C LEU A 72 8.27 -18.44 -26.29
N SER A 73 7.94 -19.69 -25.98
CA SER A 73 7.59 -20.10 -24.61
C SER A 73 8.76 -19.91 -23.64
N LEU A 74 9.98 -20.28 -24.05
CA LEU A 74 11.17 -20.07 -23.23
C LEU A 74 11.46 -18.57 -23.04
N MET A 75 11.31 -17.77 -24.10
CA MET A 75 11.46 -16.32 -24.01
C MET A 75 10.50 -15.72 -22.99
N GLN A 76 9.21 -16.06 -23.08
CA GLN A 76 8.20 -15.63 -22.12
C GLN A 76 8.56 -16.08 -20.70
N TYR A 77 9.00 -17.34 -20.54
CA TYR A 77 9.40 -17.90 -19.25
C TYR A 77 10.52 -17.10 -18.59
N ILE A 78 11.63 -16.88 -19.31
CA ILE A 78 12.80 -16.17 -18.79
C ILE A 78 12.46 -14.71 -18.46
N ILE A 79 11.69 -14.03 -19.31
CA ILE A 79 11.25 -12.64 -19.06
C ILE A 79 10.38 -12.58 -17.80
N THR A 80 9.49 -13.55 -17.62
CA THR A 80 8.61 -13.59 -16.44
C THR A 80 9.41 -13.80 -15.15
N VAL A 81 10.44 -14.66 -15.18
CA VAL A 81 11.39 -14.82 -14.05
C VAL A 81 12.20 -13.55 -13.78
N ASP A 82 12.60 -12.80 -14.81
CA ASP A 82 13.30 -11.51 -14.63
C ASP A 82 12.41 -10.49 -13.92
N ILE A 83 11.14 -10.38 -14.32
CA ILE A 83 10.15 -9.50 -13.67
C ILE A 83 10.03 -9.85 -12.18
N LEU A 84 9.96 -11.15 -11.84
CA LEU A 84 9.92 -11.60 -10.45
C LEU A 84 11.13 -11.12 -9.65
N ALA A 85 12.33 -11.40 -10.17
CA ALA A 85 13.57 -11.06 -9.51
C ALA A 85 13.71 -9.55 -9.34
N GLU A 86 13.43 -8.76 -10.38
CA GLU A 86 13.46 -7.31 -10.29
C GLU A 86 12.45 -6.78 -9.28
N ALA A 87 11.20 -7.23 -9.31
CA ALA A 87 10.17 -6.78 -8.38
C ALA A 87 10.57 -7.01 -6.91
N ILE A 88 11.14 -8.18 -6.59
CA ILE A 88 11.62 -8.52 -5.24
C ILE A 88 12.84 -7.66 -4.85
N ILE A 89 13.80 -7.48 -5.75
CA ILE A 89 14.96 -6.60 -5.50
C ILE A 89 14.50 -5.16 -5.24
N GLN A 90 13.49 -4.68 -5.97
CA GLN A 90 12.91 -3.36 -5.74
C GLN A 90 12.26 -3.24 -4.36
N LEU A 91 11.58 -4.29 -3.86
CA LEU A 91 11.04 -4.33 -2.50
C LEU A 91 12.16 -4.17 -1.46
N PHE A 92 13.24 -4.95 -1.56
CA PHE A 92 14.38 -4.81 -0.65
C PHE A 92 15.01 -3.42 -0.71
N ARG A 93 15.18 -2.86 -1.92
CA ARG A 93 15.74 -1.53 -2.11
C ARG A 93 15.00 -0.47 -1.29
N VAL A 94 13.66 -0.53 -1.29
CA VAL A 94 12.84 0.51 -0.64
C VAL A 94 12.52 0.19 0.82
N ILE A 95 12.27 -1.08 1.17
CA ILE A 95 11.89 -1.50 2.53
C ILE A 95 13.12 -1.58 3.45
N ASP A 96 14.24 -2.14 2.99
CA ASP A 96 15.47 -2.31 3.78
C ASP A 96 16.53 -1.21 3.54
N ARG A 97 16.12 -0.13 2.82
CA ARG A 97 16.77 1.19 2.75
C ARG A 97 18.29 1.17 2.56
N GLY A 98 18.74 0.63 1.43
CA GLY A 98 20.13 0.79 0.96
C GLY A 98 21.09 -0.33 1.37
N LYS A 99 20.62 -1.35 2.10
CA LYS A 99 21.37 -2.60 2.21
C LYS A 99 21.26 -3.40 0.91
N PRO A 100 22.36 -4.02 0.44
CA PRO A 100 22.27 -5.02 -0.62
C PRO A 100 21.30 -6.12 -0.19
N TYR A 101 20.39 -6.52 -1.09
CA TYR A 101 19.48 -7.61 -0.81
C TYR A 101 20.24 -8.94 -0.64
N PRO A 102 19.69 -9.95 0.08
CA PRO A 102 20.45 -11.10 0.57
C PRO A 102 21.22 -11.91 -0.48
N LEU A 103 20.73 -12.01 -1.72
CA LEU A 103 21.36 -12.83 -2.78
C LEU A 103 22.19 -12.02 -3.78
N SER A 104 22.39 -10.72 -3.55
CA SER A 104 23.05 -9.80 -4.50
C SER A 104 24.45 -10.23 -4.97
N LYS A 105 25.18 -10.99 -4.14
CA LYS A 105 26.52 -11.51 -4.44
C LYS A 105 26.55 -13.04 -4.62
N SER A 106 25.42 -13.72 -4.48
CA SER A 106 25.36 -15.18 -4.61
C SER A 106 25.63 -15.59 -6.05
N ASN A 107 26.39 -16.66 -6.25
CA ASN A 107 26.60 -17.32 -7.55
C ASN A 107 26.40 -18.84 -7.45
N GLU A 108 25.63 -19.28 -6.45
CA GLU A 108 25.50 -20.69 -6.09
C GLU A 108 24.71 -21.51 -7.11
N ILE A 109 23.81 -20.86 -7.86
CA ILE A 109 22.89 -21.53 -8.78
C ILE A 109 23.58 -21.82 -10.09
N PHE A 110 24.08 -20.78 -10.76
CA PHE A 110 24.70 -20.92 -12.07
C PHE A 110 26.20 -21.19 -12.00
N LYS A 111 26.81 -21.04 -10.81
CA LYS A 111 28.23 -21.32 -10.54
C LYS A 111 29.19 -20.56 -11.46
N GLN A 112 28.79 -19.39 -11.93
CA GLN A 112 29.66 -18.52 -12.71
C GLN A 112 30.68 -17.85 -11.76
N SER A 113 31.96 -18.13 -11.98
CA SER A 113 33.05 -17.74 -11.08
C SER A 113 33.24 -16.22 -10.95
N LYS A 114 32.85 -15.44 -11.97
CA LYS A 114 33.09 -14.00 -12.06
C LYS A 114 31.85 -13.13 -11.85
N LEU A 115 30.66 -13.72 -11.83
CA LEU A 115 29.39 -12.99 -11.83
C LEU A 115 28.49 -13.54 -10.73
N SER A 116 27.65 -12.66 -10.16
CA SER A 116 26.53 -13.13 -9.35
C SER A 116 25.48 -13.81 -10.24
N ASP A 117 24.61 -14.60 -9.62
CA ASP A 117 23.49 -15.26 -10.26
C ASP A 117 22.59 -14.23 -10.96
N ASP A 118 22.40 -13.02 -10.42
CA ASP A 118 21.62 -11.98 -11.09
C ASP A 118 22.29 -11.44 -12.35
N ALA A 119 23.60 -11.18 -12.27
CA ALA A 119 24.35 -10.67 -13.40
C ALA A 119 24.41 -11.72 -14.52
N TYR A 120 24.60 -12.99 -14.15
CA TYR A 120 24.60 -14.08 -15.10
C TYR A 120 23.20 -14.38 -15.64
N PHE A 121 22.15 -14.32 -14.83
CA PHE A 121 20.77 -14.47 -15.30
C PHE A 121 20.38 -13.38 -16.30
N LYS A 122 20.83 -12.12 -16.10
CA LYS A 122 20.65 -11.06 -17.09
C LYS A 122 21.35 -11.35 -18.42
N HIS A 123 22.51 -12.00 -18.39
CA HIS A 123 23.17 -12.52 -19.60
C HIS A 123 22.32 -13.61 -20.26
N LEU A 124 21.83 -14.59 -19.50
CA LEU A 124 20.93 -15.62 -20.04
C LEU A 124 19.66 -15.01 -20.67
N ARG A 125 19.05 -14.00 -20.03
CA ARG A 125 17.92 -13.25 -20.60
C ARG A 125 18.29 -12.50 -21.88
N ALA A 126 19.47 -11.91 -21.95
CA ALA A 126 19.93 -11.26 -23.17
C ALA A 126 20.06 -12.27 -24.31
N VAL A 127 20.70 -13.41 -24.04
CA VAL A 127 20.99 -14.46 -25.03
C VAL A 127 19.73 -15.17 -25.51
N PHE A 128 18.89 -15.64 -24.59
CA PHE A 128 17.76 -16.51 -24.90
C PHE A 128 16.44 -15.75 -25.15
N SER A 129 16.42 -14.42 -25.03
CA SER A 129 15.20 -13.65 -25.35
C SER A 129 15.41 -12.23 -25.86
N THR A 130 15.84 -11.32 -25.02
CA THR A 130 15.64 -9.87 -25.23
C THR A 130 16.66 -9.21 -26.16
N HIS A 131 17.87 -9.75 -26.26
CA HIS A 131 18.96 -9.15 -27.03
C HIS A 131 19.84 -10.17 -27.79
N PRO A 132 19.25 -11.20 -28.44
CA PRO A 132 20.03 -12.30 -29.02
C PRO A 132 21.02 -11.83 -30.09
N VAL A 133 20.76 -10.70 -30.75
CA VAL A 133 21.58 -10.18 -31.86
C VAL A 133 22.50 -9.00 -31.48
N ASN A 134 22.73 -8.73 -30.19
CA ASN A 134 23.65 -7.68 -29.75
C ASN A 134 24.24 -8.00 -28.36
N LEU A 135 25.10 -9.01 -28.31
CA LEU A 135 25.75 -9.48 -27.09
C LEU A 135 27.21 -8.99 -27.03
N ASN A 136 27.75 -8.86 -25.81
CA ASN A 136 29.11 -8.38 -25.56
C ASN A 136 30.03 -9.44 -24.92
N SER A 137 29.56 -10.69 -24.81
CA SER A 137 30.26 -11.79 -24.15
C SER A 137 29.60 -13.13 -24.46
N VAL A 138 30.36 -14.22 -24.38
CA VAL A 138 29.82 -15.59 -24.48
C VAL A 138 29.29 -16.12 -23.14
N ASP A 139 29.87 -15.68 -22.03
CA ASP A 139 29.67 -16.22 -20.68
C ASP A 139 29.14 -15.16 -19.67
N GLY A 140 28.76 -13.99 -20.18
CA GLY A 140 28.29 -12.84 -19.41
C GLY A 140 29.41 -11.89 -18.95
N VAL A 141 30.68 -12.29 -19.10
CA VAL A 141 31.82 -11.49 -18.68
C VAL A 141 32.24 -10.60 -19.84
N LYS A 142 31.92 -9.31 -19.75
CA LYS A 142 32.24 -8.33 -20.77
C LYS A 142 33.75 -8.28 -21.03
N LYS A 143 34.15 -8.39 -22.29
CA LYS A 143 35.52 -8.16 -22.73
C LYS A 143 35.70 -6.71 -23.20
N GLU A 144 36.91 -6.18 -23.07
CA GLU A 144 37.28 -4.83 -23.51
C GLU A 144 37.78 -4.77 -24.96
N ASP A 145 37.80 -5.92 -25.66
CA ASP A 145 38.28 -6.05 -27.05
C ASP A 145 37.25 -5.60 -28.10
N GLY A 146 36.05 -5.19 -27.68
CA GLY A 146 34.99 -4.74 -28.57
C GLY A 146 34.29 -5.86 -29.35
N GLU A 147 34.59 -7.14 -29.04
CA GLU A 147 33.99 -8.30 -29.69
C GLU A 147 32.47 -8.36 -29.41
N LYS A 148 31.71 -8.70 -30.45
CA LYS A 148 30.25 -8.82 -30.43
C LYS A 148 29.83 -10.24 -30.75
N PHE A 149 28.72 -10.66 -30.14
CA PHE A 149 28.16 -11.98 -30.37
C PHE A 149 26.69 -11.93 -30.77
N PHE A 150 26.29 -12.93 -31.54
CA PHE A 150 24.94 -13.11 -32.05
C PHE A 150 24.49 -14.54 -31.77
N ALA A 151 23.37 -14.72 -31.08
CA ALA A 151 22.82 -16.02 -30.74
C ALA A 151 21.99 -16.59 -31.91
N SER A 152 22.12 -17.90 -32.13
CA SER A 152 21.21 -18.67 -32.96
C SER A 152 19.81 -18.75 -32.36
N TRP A 153 18.87 -19.35 -33.09
CA TRP A 153 17.62 -19.82 -32.50
C TRP A 153 17.88 -20.82 -31.35
N VAL A 154 16.93 -20.91 -30.44
CA VAL A 154 16.94 -21.88 -29.34
C VAL A 154 16.68 -23.28 -29.90
N ALA A 155 17.47 -24.25 -29.45
CA ALA A 155 17.28 -25.65 -29.79
C ALA A 155 17.42 -26.54 -28.56
N ARG A 156 16.85 -27.74 -28.63
CA ARG A 156 17.10 -28.83 -27.66
C ARG A 156 18.24 -29.72 -28.14
N ASN A 157 19.06 -30.23 -27.22
CA ASN A 157 20.07 -31.25 -27.53
C ASN A 157 19.94 -32.47 -26.60
N MET A 158 20.70 -33.52 -26.93
CA MET A 158 20.79 -34.76 -26.14
C MET A 158 21.94 -34.72 -25.11
N LEU A 159 22.63 -33.59 -24.97
CA LEU A 159 23.98 -33.51 -24.38
C LEU A 159 24.03 -32.77 -23.03
N GLY A 160 22.89 -32.68 -22.32
CA GLY A 160 22.86 -32.37 -20.88
C GLY A 160 22.31 -31.01 -20.49
N ASN A 161 21.93 -30.15 -21.45
CA ASN A 161 21.13 -28.95 -21.18
C ASN A 161 19.73 -29.09 -21.76
N ASP A 162 18.71 -28.50 -21.12
CA ASP A 162 17.34 -28.52 -21.62
C ASP A 162 17.22 -27.75 -22.95
N PHE A 163 17.93 -26.62 -23.05
CA PHE A 163 18.00 -25.77 -24.23
C PHE A 163 19.41 -25.23 -24.45
N TYR A 164 19.75 -24.90 -25.69
CA TYR A 164 20.99 -24.24 -26.03
C TYR A 164 20.85 -23.32 -27.24
N VAL A 165 21.83 -22.43 -27.39
CA VAL A 165 22.08 -21.63 -28.60
C VAL A 165 23.56 -21.75 -28.99
N VAL A 166 23.87 -21.41 -30.22
CA VAL A 166 25.26 -21.16 -30.68
C VAL A 166 25.48 -19.65 -30.73
N LEU A 167 26.59 -19.18 -30.18
CA LEU A 167 26.99 -17.77 -30.21
C LEU A 167 28.03 -17.55 -31.32
N TYR A 168 27.64 -16.82 -32.36
CA TYR A 168 28.50 -16.42 -33.47
C TYR A 168 29.28 -15.16 -33.12
N SER A 169 30.60 -15.15 -33.36
CA SER A 169 31.43 -13.95 -33.20
C SER A 169 31.30 -13.04 -34.42
N ASN A 170 31.48 -11.73 -34.23
CA ASN A 170 31.67 -10.79 -35.33
C ASN A 170 33.10 -10.80 -35.90
N ASP A 171 34.04 -11.50 -35.25
CA ASP A 171 35.43 -11.66 -35.68
C ASP A 171 35.55 -12.96 -36.52
N PRO A 172 35.86 -12.86 -37.83
CA PRO A 172 35.99 -14.01 -38.72
C PRO A 172 37.06 -15.01 -38.27
N GLU A 173 38.10 -14.55 -37.57
CA GLU A 173 39.19 -15.42 -37.08
C GLU A 173 38.76 -16.22 -35.83
N LYS A 174 37.63 -15.86 -35.22
CA LYS A 174 37.05 -16.50 -34.04
C LYS A 174 35.73 -17.22 -34.35
N ASP A 175 35.50 -17.59 -35.61
CA ASP A 175 34.32 -18.34 -36.07
C ASP A 175 34.36 -19.81 -35.60
N LYS A 176 34.31 -19.99 -34.28
CA LYS A 176 34.22 -21.27 -33.58
C LYS A 176 32.82 -21.43 -33.04
N VAL A 177 32.34 -22.68 -32.96
CA VAL A 177 31.06 -23.00 -32.34
C VAL A 177 31.16 -22.73 -30.84
N ASN A 178 30.46 -21.70 -30.36
CA ASN A 178 30.37 -21.36 -28.93
C ASN A 178 28.96 -21.73 -28.40
N PRO A 179 28.71 -22.98 -27.97
CA PRO A 179 27.41 -23.36 -27.45
C PRO A 179 27.21 -22.79 -26.04
N LEU A 180 26.07 -22.15 -25.80
CA LEU A 180 25.62 -21.78 -24.46
C LEU A 180 24.34 -22.54 -24.16
N GLY A 181 24.32 -23.28 -23.05
CA GLY A 181 23.18 -24.07 -22.61
C GLY A 181 22.51 -23.53 -21.35
N ILE A 182 21.24 -23.86 -21.16
CA ILE A 182 20.48 -23.59 -19.94
C ILE A 182 19.71 -24.83 -19.49
N ASN A 183 19.53 -24.97 -18.18
CA ASN A 183 18.61 -25.94 -17.59
C ASN A 183 17.47 -25.21 -16.92
N ILE A 184 16.25 -25.64 -17.20
CA ILE A 184 15.04 -25.09 -16.59
C ILE A 184 15.07 -25.27 -15.07
N LYS A 185 15.66 -26.36 -14.56
CA LYS A 185 15.83 -26.56 -13.12
C LYS A 185 16.62 -25.43 -12.44
N ASP A 186 17.64 -24.88 -13.11
CA ASP A 186 18.50 -23.83 -12.54
C ASP A 186 17.75 -22.49 -12.58
N ILE A 187 16.96 -22.25 -13.65
CA ILE A 187 16.07 -21.09 -13.75
C ILE A 187 14.96 -21.15 -12.68
N ASN A 188 14.36 -22.33 -12.45
CA ASN A 188 13.37 -22.52 -11.40
C ASN A 188 13.98 -22.24 -10.03
N LEU A 189 15.16 -22.80 -9.74
CA LEU A 189 15.85 -22.58 -8.48
C LEU A 189 16.21 -21.09 -8.28
N TYR A 190 16.60 -20.39 -9.35
CA TYR A 190 16.80 -18.95 -9.34
C TYR A 190 15.53 -18.23 -8.90
N ALA A 191 14.40 -18.48 -9.57
CA ALA A 191 13.11 -17.87 -9.27
C ALA A 191 12.64 -18.18 -7.84
N GLU A 192 12.67 -19.45 -7.42
CA GLU A 192 12.24 -19.91 -6.09
C GLU A 192 13.05 -19.24 -4.98
N LYS A 193 14.39 -19.21 -5.09
CA LYS A 193 15.24 -18.56 -4.10
C LYS A 193 14.91 -17.07 -3.94
N ARG A 194 14.57 -16.35 -5.02
CA ARG A 194 14.15 -14.95 -4.93
C ARG A 194 12.76 -14.84 -4.33
N TYR A 195 11.80 -15.64 -4.80
CA TYR A 195 10.42 -15.62 -4.31
C TYR A 195 10.34 -15.82 -2.79
N ASN A 196 11.12 -16.77 -2.26
CA ASN A 196 11.15 -17.07 -0.83
C ASN A 196 11.72 -15.90 0.01
N LEU A 197 12.41 -14.93 -0.57
CA LEU A 197 12.82 -13.73 0.16
C LEU A 197 11.64 -12.85 0.59
N LEU A 198 10.43 -13.11 0.11
CA LEU A 198 9.21 -12.50 0.66
C LEU A 198 9.04 -12.82 2.14
N GLU A 199 9.47 -13.99 2.63
CA GLU A 199 9.44 -14.32 4.05
C GLU A 199 10.31 -13.35 4.87
N THR A 200 11.53 -13.08 4.41
CA THR A 200 12.42 -12.08 5.02
C THR A 200 11.79 -10.68 4.99
N LEU A 201 11.09 -10.32 3.91
CA LEU A 201 10.40 -9.03 3.83
C LEU A 201 9.18 -8.95 4.77
N ILE A 202 8.45 -10.06 4.97
CA ILE A 202 7.36 -10.15 5.95
C ILE A 202 7.89 -9.85 7.36
N GLU A 203 8.99 -10.50 7.75
CA GLU A 203 9.66 -10.24 9.03
C GLU A 203 10.12 -8.80 9.14
N LYS A 204 10.66 -8.24 8.05
CA LYS A 204 11.11 -6.85 8.03
C LYS A 204 9.98 -5.85 8.21
N VAL A 205 8.82 -6.09 7.60
CA VAL A 205 7.63 -5.27 7.79
C VAL A 205 7.15 -5.32 9.24
N GLU A 206 7.12 -6.51 9.85
CA GLU A 206 6.76 -6.67 11.26
C GLU A 206 7.72 -5.91 12.18
N GLN A 207 9.03 -6.00 11.91
CA GLN A 207 10.06 -5.26 12.63
C GLN A 207 9.80 -3.75 12.55
N LEU A 208 9.62 -3.20 11.35
CA LEU A 208 9.39 -1.76 11.14
C LEU A 208 8.12 -1.26 11.82
N ASN A 209 7.04 -2.05 11.78
CA ASN A 209 5.80 -1.73 12.47
C ASN A 209 6.00 -1.67 13.98
N THR A 210 6.67 -2.69 14.54
CA THR A 210 6.98 -2.77 15.97
C THR A 210 7.87 -1.61 16.43
N GLU A 211 8.93 -1.31 15.69
CA GLU A 211 9.83 -0.18 15.96
C GLU A 211 9.08 1.16 15.94
N HIS A 212 8.24 1.39 14.94
CA HIS A 212 7.42 2.60 14.86
C HIS A 212 6.48 2.70 16.06
N ILE A 213 5.71 1.66 16.36
CA ILE A 213 4.77 1.64 17.51
C ILE A 213 5.51 1.94 18.82
N ASN A 214 6.62 1.24 19.08
CA ASN A 214 7.38 1.42 20.31
C ASN A 214 7.96 2.82 20.42
N SER A 215 8.53 3.36 19.33
CA SER A 215 9.07 4.72 19.31
C SER A 215 8.00 5.77 19.63
N LYS A 216 6.78 5.59 19.10
CA LYS A 216 5.67 6.51 19.33
C LYS A 216 5.08 6.37 20.73
N LYS A 217 5.02 5.17 21.31
CA LYS A 217 4.57 4.96 22.69
C LYS A 217 5.45 5.66 23.72
N VAL A 218 6.77 5.72 23.47
CA VAL A 218 7.72 6.41 24.37
C VAL A 218 7.66 7.93 24.22
N SER A 219 7.30 8.44 23.04
CA SER A 219 7.10 9.87 22.80
C SER A 219 5.83 10.35 23.51
N ILE A 220 5.97 10.97 24.68
CA ILE A 220 4.84 11.48 25.47
C ILE A 220 4.16 12.65 24.78
N ILE A 221 2.84 12.59 24.65
CA ILE A 221 2.01 13.68 24.13
C ILE A 221 1.77 14.70 25.24
N THR A 222 2.13 15.96 24.98
CA THR A 222 1.92 17.08 25.90
C THR A 222 0.43 17.26 26.22
N SER A 223 0.14 17.53 27.49
CA SER A 223 -1.19 17.90 27.98
C SER A 223 -1.25 19.40 28.25
N VAL A 224 -2.30 20.03 27.75
CA VAL A 224 -2.70 21.40 28.05
C VAL A 224 -4.17 21.43 28.46
N THR A 225 -4.56 22.38 29.30
CA THR A 225 -5.92 22.49 29.82
C THR A 225 -6.90 23.04 28.80
N GLU A 226 -6.44 23.83 27.84
CA GLU A 226 -7.29 24.46 26.83
C GLU A 226 -7.65 23.46 25.70
N PRO A 227 -8.93 23.10 25.50
CA PRO A 227 -9.33 22.02 24.59
C PRO A 227 -8.89 22.22 23.15
N ILE A 228 -9.04 23.44 22.61
CA ILE A 228 -8.66 23.75 21.22
C ILE A 228 -7.14 23.63 21.03
N LYS A 229 -6.34 24.12 21.98
CA LYS A 229 -4.88 23.94 21.92
C LYS A 229 -4.50 22.47 22.03
N GLN A 230 -5.18 21.71 22.90
CA GLN A 230 -4.95 20.26 22.99
C GLN A 230 -5.26 19.56 21.66
N LEU A 231 -6.38 19.88 21.00
CA LEU A 231 -6.74 19.29 19.71
C LEU A 231 -5.71 19.57 18.61
N LYS A 232 -5.14 20.78 18.55
CA LYS A 232 -4.05 21.09 17.61
C LYS A 232 -2.84 20.19 17.83
N ILE A 233 -2.42 20.00 19.09
CA ILE A 233 -1.34 19.07 19.45
C ILE A 233 -1.71 17.64 19.00
N LEU A 234 -2.94 17.19 19.24
CA LEU A 234 -3.37 15.84 18.87
C LEU A 234 -3.44 15.64 17.35
N LEU A 235 -3.82 16.65 16.56
CA LEU A 235 -3.80 16.59 15.10
C LEU A 235 -2.37 16.37 14.56
N GLU A 236 -1.41 17.15 15.06
CA GLU A 236 0.00 16.99 14.69
C GLU A 236 0.54 15.62 15.13
N GLU A 237 0.21 15.18 16.33
CA GLU A 237 0.62 13.86 16.82
C GLU A 237 -0.02 12.72 16.04
N ASN A 238 -1.29 12.85 15.64
CA ASN A 238 -1.95 11.88 14.77
C ASN A 238 -1.24 11.78 13.42
N GLU A 239 -0.89 12.90 12.79
CA GLU A 239 -0.14 12.89 11.53
C GLU A 239 1.21 12.18 11.69
N LYS A 240 1.96 12.45 12.77
CA LYS A 240 3.26 11.79 13.02
C LYS A 240 3.15 10.29 13.31
N ARG A 241 2.01 9.83 13.84
CA ARG A 241 1.80 8.44 14.31
C ARG A 241 1.11 7.58 13.27
N PHE A 242 0.06 8.10 12.66
CA PHE A 242 -0.83 7.38 11.75
C PHE A 242 -0.86 7.99 10.33
N GLY A 243 -0.44 9.23 10.17
CA GLY A 243 -0.56 10.01 8.94
C GLY A 243 -1.82 10.87 8.90
N LYS A 244 -1.95 11.67 7.84
CA LYS A 244 -2.97 12.72 7.73
C LYS A 244 -4.41 12.21 7.71
N ASN A 245 -4.63 11.05 7.10
CA ASN A 245 -5.97 10.54 6.79
C ASN A 245 -6.35 9.27 7.58
N TYR A 246 -5.54 8.91 8.58
CA TYR A 246 -5.70 7.67 9.35
C TYR A 246 -5.67 7.96 10.85
N GLY A 247 -5.88 6.91 11.65
CA GLY A 247 -5.93 7.05 13.10
C GLY A 247 -7.20 7.78 13.51
N TYR A 248 -7.02 8.85 14.29
CA TYR A 248 -8.08 9.70 14.81
C TYR A 248 -8.33 10.96 13.96
N ALA A 249 -7.71 11.08 12.77
CA ALA A 249 -7.77 12.27 11.92
C ALA A 249 -9.19 12.85 11.77
N ASN A 250 -10.15 12.05 11.30
CA ASN A 250 -11.51 12.50 11.07
C ASN A 250 -12.19 13.00 12.36
N GLY A 251 -12.03 12.27 13.47
CA GLY A 251 -12.61 12.68 14.75
C GLY A 251 -11.97 13.94 15.32
N LEU A 252 -10.66 14.08 15.18
CA LEU A 252 -9.95 15.28 15.63
C LEU A 252 -10.38 16.51 14.81
N HIS A 253 -10.53 16.37 13.49
CA HIS A 253 -11.06 17.44 12.64
C HIS A 253 -12.50 17.78 12.99
N TYR A 254 -13.35 16.77 13.23
CA TYR A 254 -14.73 16.97 13.67
C TYR A 254 -14.80 17.73 15.01
N LEU A 255 -14.10 17.28 16.04
CA LEU A 255 -14.04 17.95 17.34
C LEU A 255 -13.53 19.38 17.22
N TYR A 256 -12.45 19.57 16.46
CA TYR A 256 -11.87 20.89 16.23
C TYR A 256 -12.87 21.84 15.56
N SER A 257 -13.58 21.37 14.54
CA SER A 257 -14.58 22.16 13.82
C SER A 257 -15.71 22.63 14.75
N LEU A 258 -16.33 21.72 15.51
CA LEU A 258 -17.50 22.03 16.34
C LEU A 258 -17.18 22.87 17.58
N LEU A 259 -16.01 22.65 18.20
CA LEU A 259 -15.60 23.43 19.37
C LEU A 259 -15.13 24.85 19.02
N MET A 260 -14.76 25.11 17.75
CA MET A 260 -14.36 26.44 17.27
C MET A 260 -15.52 27.32 16.83
N VAL A 261 -16.71 26.75 16.59
CA VAL A 261 -17.90 27.48 16.13
C VAL A 261 -18.26 28.62 17.08
N ASP A 262 -18.61 29.79 16.55
CA ASP A 262 -19.16 30.87 17.37
C ASP A 262 -20.64 30.59 17.70
N THR A 263 -20.96 30.54 18.99
CA THR A 263 -22.34 30.34 19.48
C THR A 263 -23.01 31.63 19.92
N SER A 264 -22.36 32.80 19.74
CA SER A 264 -22.94 34.11 20.03
C SER A 264 -24.32 34.37 19.36
N PRO A 265 -24.64 33.82 18.16
CA PRO A 265 -25.96 34.00 17.55
C PRO A 265 -27.09 33.29 18.30
N ILE A 266 -26.80 32.27 19.11
CA ILE A 266 -27.81 31.55 19.89
C ILE A 266 -28.10 32.36 21.14
N VAL A 267 -29.20 33.12 21.18
CA VAL A 267 -29.50 34.03 22.30
C VAL A 267 -30.28 33.34 23.42
N ASN A 268 -31.15 32.37 23.10
CA ASN A 268 -32.02 31.70 24.06
C ASN A 268 -31.24 30.76 25.00
N ASP A 269 -31.38 30.97 26.30
CA ASP A 269 -30.65 30.23 27.35
C ASP A 269 -30.89 28.72 27.31
N PHE A 270 -32.11 28.25 27.00
CA PHE A 270 -32.38 26.81 26.89
C PHE A 270 -31.56 26.15 25.77
N ASN A 271 -31.48 26.80 24.61
CA ASN A 271 -30.74 26.28 23.46
C ASN A 271 -29.23 26.34 23.73
N LYS A 272 -28.75 27.40 24.39
CA LYS A 272 -27.36 27.50 24.84
C LYS A 272 -26.99 26.36 25.77
N THR A 273 -27.86 26.00 26.73
CA THR A 273 -27.62 24.89 27.65
C THR A 273 -27.44 23.58 26.90
N ILE A 274 -28.34 23.24 25.96
CA ILE A 274 -28.23 22.01 25.15
C ILE A 274 -26.91 21.95 24.38
N ILE A 275 -26.52 23.07 23.75
CA ILE A 275 -25.29 23.16 22.97
C ILE A 275 -24.05 23.03 23.87
N ASN A 276 -24.06 23.69 25.03
CA ASN A 276 -22.94 23.63 25.98
C ASN A 276 -22.78 22.24 26.59
N GLU A 277 -23.88 21.56 26.95
CA GLU A 277 -23.84 20.16 27.42
C GLU A 277 -23.19 19.25 26.37
N TYR A 278 -23.54 19.43 25.10
CA TYR A 278 -22.93 18.66 24.02
C TYR A 278 -21.44 19.00 23.83
N ARG A 279 -21.05 20.27 23.92
CA ARG A 279 -19.64 20.67 23.86
C ARG A 279 -18.82 20.10 25.01
N ASP A 280 -19.37 20.11 26.23
CA ASP A 280 -18.74 19.50 27.39
C ASP A 280 -18.53 18.01 27.14
N PHE A 281 -19.53 17.31 26.60
CA PHE A 281 -19.38 15.93 26.14
C PHE A 281 -18.25 15.77 25.10
N LEU A 282 -18.20 16.60 24.06
CA LEU A 282 -17.13 16.54 23.06
C LEU A 282 -15.74 16.74 23.68
N ILE A 283 -15.62 17.62 24.68
CA ILE A 283 -14.36 17.85 25.41
C ILE A 283 -13.93 16.59 26.18
N THR A 284 -14.87 15.81 26.73
CA THR A 284 -14.54 14.55 27.42
C THR A 284 -13.91 13.49 26.50
N LEU A 285 -14.09 13.61 25.18
CA LEU A 285 -13.50 12.69 24.19
C LEU A 285 -12.01 12.97 23.95
N ILE A 286 -11.52 14.17 24.26
CA ILE A 286 -10.14 14.59 24.00
C ILE A 286 -9.13 13.71 24.77
N PRO A 287 -9.28 13.48 26.10
CA PRO A 287 -8.44 12.54 26.83
C PRO A 287 -8.44 11.12 26.25
N GLU A 288 -9.61 10.60 25.85
CA GLU A 288 -9.72 9.25 25.28
C GLU A 288 -8.91 9.10 23.98
N ILE A 289 -9.00 10.11 23.09
CA ILE A 289 -8.24 10.16 21.85
C ILE A 289 -6.75 10.27 22.14
N LYS A 290 -6.37 11.13 23.10
CA LYS A 290 -4.96 11.27 23.52
C LYS A 290 -4.41 9.93 23.99
N ASP A 291 -5.14 9.21 24.85
CA ASP A 291 -4.72 7.91 25.35
C ASP A 291 -4.60 6.89 24.23
N GLY A 292 -5.57 6.85 23.29
CA GLY A 292 -5.48 6.01 22.09
C GLY A 292 -4.25 6.31 21.25
N LEU A 293 -3.96 7.60 20.98
CA LEU A 293 -2.76 8.04 20.26
C LEU A 293 -1.47 7.68 21.01
N GLN A 294 -1.43 7.84 22.33
CA GLN A 294 -0.28 7.50 23.17
C GLN A 294 -0.02 5.99 23.12
N ASP A 295 -1.07 5.18 23.23
CA ASP A 295 -1.03 3.71 23.20
C ASP A 295 -0.84 3.14 21.79
N MET A 296 -0.84 3.98 20.74
CA MET A 296 -0.85 3.56 19.34
C MET A 296 -2.00 2.59 19.03
N THR A 297 -3.17 2.83 19.65
CA THR A 297 -4.38 2.04 19.45
C THR A 297 -5.52 2.94 18.99
N ILE A 298 -6.24 2.51 17.96
CA ILE A 298 -7.53 3.11 17.63
C ILE A 298 -8.57 2.41 18.49
N LYS A 299 -8.73 2.91 19.72
CA LYS A 299 -9.86 2.53 20.56
C LYS A 299 -11.11 2.85 19.75
N LYS A 300 -12.01 1.88 19.58
CA LYS A 300 -13.41 2.18 19.21
C LYS A 300 -13.93 3.02 20.36
N SER A 301 -13.70 4.31 20.28
CA SER A 301 -14.20 5.25 21.26
C SER A 301 -15.71 5.06 21.31
N ASN A 302 -16.28 5.22 22.48
CA ASN A 302 -17.71 5.45 22.62
C ASN A 302 -18.01 6.86 22.10
N TRP A 303 -17.54 7.19 20.89
CA TRP A 303 -18.18 8.18 20.03
C TRP A 303 -19.58 7.61 19.81
N LYS A 304 -20.45 7.88 20.78
CA LYS A 304 -21.86 7.99 20.54
C LYS A 304 -21.98 9.20 19.64
N THR A 305 -21.58 9.06 18.37
CA THR A 305 -22.09 9.90 17.31
C THR A 305 -23.58 10.03 17.58
N PRO A 306 -24.16 11.24 17.50
CA PRO A 306 -25.57 11.41 17.79
C PRO A 306 -26.33 10.31 17.05
N PHE A 307 -26.90 9.38 17.82
CA PHE A 307 -27.35 8.13 17.22
C PHE A 307 -28.56 8.48 16.39
N GLN A 308 -28.42 8.46 15.07
CA GLN A 308 -29.45 8.83 14.14
C GLN A 308 -29.56 7.77 13.06
N PHE A 309 -30.77 7.61 12.52
CA PHE A 309 -30.99 6.79 11.34
C PHE A 309 -32.09 7.41 10.49
N GLY A 310 -31.95 7.26 9.17
CA GLY A 310 -32.92 7.78 8.21
C GLY A 310 -32.24 8.45 7.04
N TYR A 311 -32.95 8.43 5.91
CA TYR A 311 -32.53 9.07 4.67
C TYR A 311 -32.38 10.59 4.85
N GLU A 312 -33.24 11.19 5.68
CA GLU A 312 -33.30 12.63 5.90
C GLU A 312 -32.01 13.17 6.51
N PHE A 313 -31.49 12.51 7.54
CA PHE A 313 -30.23 12.90 8.17
C PHE A 313 -29.03 12.69 7.25
N GLU A 314 -28.98 11.61 6.47
CA GLU A 314 -27.95 11.44 5.45
C GLU A 314 -27.93 12.66 4.51
N LYS A 315 -29.09 13.13 4.07
CA LYS A 315 -29.19 14.31 3.20
C LYS A 315 -28.83 15.59 3.92
N ILE A 316 -29.14 15.73 5.21
CA ILE A 316 -28.73 16.88 6.03
C ILE A 316 -27.20 16.92 6.18
N TYR A 317 -26.54 15.79 6.47
CA TYR A 317 -25.07 15.78 6.55
C TYR A 317 -24.41 16.02 5.19
N MET A 318 -24.99 15.53 4.09
CA MET A 318 -24.57 15.94 2.74
C MET A 318 -24.72 17.45 2.49
N TYR A 319 -25.73 18.09 3.10
CA TYR A 319 -25.88 19.55 3.06
C TYR A 319 -24.77 20.25 3.84
N PHE A 320 -24.36 19.73 4.99
CA PHE A 320 -23.24 20.28 5.75
C PHE A 320 -21.89 20.11 5.02
N GLU A 321 -21.67 18.97 4.37
CA GLU A 321 -20.42 18.71 3.67
C GLU A 321 -20.27 19.51 2.37
N ASN A 322 -21.35 19.68 1.60
CA ASN A 322 -21.28 20.27 0.26
C ASN A 322 -21.75 21.72 0.19
N GLU A 323 -22.35 22.24 1.27
CA GLU A 323 -23.00 23.56 1.39
C GLU A 323 -24.18 23.82 0.42
N VAL A 324 -24.30 23.02 -0.65
CA VAL A 324 -25.29 23.13 -1.72
C VAL A 324 -25.95 21.78 -1.93
N HIS A 325 -26.87 21.43 -1.04
CA HIS A 325 -27.68 20.21 -1.14
C HIS A 325 -29.16 20.53 -0.85
N PRO A 326 -29.97 20.85 -1.88
CA PRO A 326 -31.33 21.38 -1.70
C PRO A 326 -32.25 20.51 -0.84
N VAL A 327 -32.18 19.18 -1.03
CA VAL A 327 -32.97 18.22 -0.25
C VAL A 327 -32.55 18.19 1.21
N GLY A 328 -31.24 18.32 1.48
CA GLY A 328 -30.72 18.33 2.85
C GLY A 328 -31.07 19.62 3.57
N LYS A 329 -30.95 20.75 2.88
CA LYS A 329 -31.39 22.05 3.38
C LYS A 329 -32.89 22.06 3.68
N TYR A 330 -33.70 21.45 2.81
CA TYR A 330 -35.14 21.29 3.04
C TYR A 330 -35.42 20.54 4.35
N TYR A 331 -34.85 19.34 4.55
CA TYR A 331 -35.07 18.58 5.79
C TYR A 331 -34.55 19.30 7.03
N TYR A 332 -33.42 19.99 6.93
CA TYR A 332 -32.91 20.81 8.04
C TYR A 332 -33.91 21.91 8.43
N ASN A 333 -34.41 22.66 7.44
CA ASN A 333 -35.38 23.73 7.68
C ASN A 333 -36.71 23.18 8.22
N GLU A 334 -37.14 22.01 7.77
CA GLU A 334 -38.34 21.34 8.28
C GLU A 334 -38.23 21.05 9.79
N LEU A 335 -37.06 20.63 10.29
CA LEU A 335 -36.83 20.47 11.73
C LEU A 335 -36.92 21.80 12.50
N VAL A 336 -36.54 22.91 11.88
CA VAL A 336 -36.70 24.24 12.48
C VAL A 336 -38.17 24.66 12.48
N GLU A 337 -38.90 24.43 11.39
CA GLU A 337 -40.34 24.76 11.26
C GLU A 337 -41.21 23.98 12.25
N ARG A 338 -40.86 22.73 12.54
CA ARG A 338 -41.52 21.90 13.56
C ARG A 338 -41.22 22.35 15.00
N GLY A 339 -40.27 23.26 15.20
CA GLY A 339 -39.82 23.71 16.50
C GLY A 339 -38.84 22.76 17.20
N SER A 340 -38.36 21.72 16.50
CA SER A 340 -37.39 20.76 17.00
C SER A 340 -36.00 21.39 17.15
N LEU A 341 -35.69 22.38 16.32
CA LEU A 341 -34.45 23.17 16.36
C LEU A 341 -34.75 24.67 16.56
N PRO A 342 -33.78 25.46 17.06
CA PRO A 342 -33.92 26.91 17.22
C PRO A 342 -34.22 27.63 15.90
N SER A 343 -35.13 28.61 15.90
CA SER A 343 -35.47 29.41 14.71
C SER A 343 -34.27 30.15 14.09
N VAL A 344 -33.31 30.57 14.92
CA VAL A 344 -32.06 31.21 14.48
C VAL A 344 -31.20 30.29 13.59
N ALA A 345 -31.38 28.98 13.69
CA ALA A 345 -30.65 28.02 12.87
C ALA A 345 -31.10 28.01 11.40
N ALA A 346 -32.36 28.41 11.10
CA ALA A 346 -32.84 28.54 9.73
C ALA A 346 -32.27 29.76 9.01
N THR A 347 -32.01 30.85 9.73
CA THR A 347 -31.52 32.13 9.17
C THR A 347 -30.01 32.27 9.22
N CYS A 348 -29.30 31.42 9.98
CA CYS A 348 -27.85 31.42 10.03
C CYS A 348 -27.24 30.87 8.73
N GLU A 349 -26.19 31.51 8.23
CA GLU A 349 -25.41 31.00 7.08
C GLU A 349 -24.26 30.08 7.51
N ASP A 350 -23.82 30.14 8.77
CA ASP A 350 -22.75 29.29 9.31
C ASP A 350 -23.20 27.82 9.38
N ILE A 351 -22.68 27.01 8.47
CA ILE A 351 -22.94 25.57 8.40
C ILE A 351 -22.40 24.84 9.64
N GLY A 352 -21.27 25.28 10.19
CA GLY A 352 -20.71 24.72 11.41
C GLY A 352 -21.63 24.94 12.61
N LEU A 353 -22.25 26.12 12.72
CA LEU A 353 -23.27 26.37 13.73
C LEU A 353 -24.51 25.50 13.53
N LYS A 354 -24.98 25.35 12.29
CA LYS A 354 -26.12 24.48 11.98
C LYS A 354 -25.86 23.03 12.37
N GLN A 355 -24.67 22.52 12.06
CA GLN A 355 -24.25 21.17 12.41
C GLN A 355 -24.14 21.00 13.92
N LEU A 356 -23.48 21.93 14.61
CA LEU A 356 -23.36 21.91 16.08
C LEU A 356 -24.74 21.87 16.76
N VAL A 357 -25.68 22.69 16.28
CA VAL A 357 -27.05 22.74 16.80
C VAL A 357 -27.74 21.40 16.60
N LEU A 358 -27.72 20.83 15.38
CA LEU A 358 -28.36 19.55 15.13
C LEU A 358 -27.75 18.43 15.98
N ASP A 359 -26.42 18.34 16.01
CA ASP A 359 -25.70 17.30 16.73
C ASP A 359 -25.98 17.38 18.24
N ALA A 360 -26.09 18.58 18.80
CA ALA A 360 -26.43 18.78 20.22
C ALA A 360 -27.85 18.31 20.56
N TYR A 361 -28.83 18.60 19.70
CA TYR A 361 -30.20 18.14 19.91
C TYR A 361 -30.35 16.63 19.72
N LEU A 362 -29.69 16.07 18.70
CA LEU A 362 -29.64 14.63 18.52
C LEU A 362 -28.95 13.94 19.70
N TYR A 363 -27.87 14.50 20.25
CA TYR A 363 -27.20 13.98 21.43
C TYR A 363 -28.12 13.95 22.64
N LYS A 364 -28.84 15.05 22.89
CA LYS A 364 -29.82 15.14 23.97
C LYS A 364 -30.92 14.08 23.82
N GLU A 365 -31.56 14.01 22.66
CA GLU A 365 -32.68 13.08 22.44
C GLU A 365 -32.23 11.62 22.44
N SER A 366 -31.09 11.29 21.82
CA SER A 366 -30.55 9.94 21.83
C SER A 366 -30.14 9.50 23.23
N THR A 367 -29.58 10.39 24.04
CA THR A 367 -29.25 10.13 25.44
C THR A 367 -30.51 9.89 26.28
N ARG A 368 -31.56 10.71 26.07
CA ARG A 368 -32.86 10.54 26.73
C ARG A 368 -33.53 9.21 26.38
N LEU A 369 -33.47 8.80 25.12
CA LEU A 369 -34.10 7.57 24.63
C LEU A 369 -33.24 6.31 24.84
N GLY A 370 -31.94 6.47 25.07
CA GLY A 370 -30.99 5.36 25.15
C GLY A 370 -30.80 4.62 23.81
N ARG A 371 -31.20 5.21 22.68
CA ARG A 371 -31.14 4.61 21.33
C ARG A 371 -31.04 5.67 20.25
N ALA A 372 -30.93 5.21 19.00
CA ALA A 372 -30.96 6.08 17.83
C ALA A 372 -32.32 6.77 17.64
N VAL A 373 -32.25 8.00 17.16
CA VAL A 373 -33.35 8.93 16.90
C VAL A 373 -33.61 8.97 15.39
N SER A 374 -34.86 8.81 14.99
CA SER A 374 -35.29 9.03 13.60
C SER A 374 -35.74 10.47 13.38
N PHE A 375 -35.80 10.88 12.12
CA PHE A 375 -36.24 12.22 11.73
C PHE A 375 -37.69 12.56 12.17
N LYS A 376 -38.52 11.55 12.43
CA LYS A 376 -39.90 11.73 12.91
C LYS A 376 -40.00 11.91 14.43
N GLU A 377 -38.94 11.58 15.15
CA GLU A 377 -38.88 11.64 16.61
C GLU A 377 -38.26 12.94 17.13
N LEU A 378 -37.59 13.68 16.25
CA LEU A 378 -37.32 15.10 16.38
C LEU A 378 -38.50 15.89 15.80
#